data_AF-A0A925U9I0-F1
#
_entry.id   AF-A0A925U9I0-F1
#
_cell.length_a   1.000
_cell.length_b   1.000
_cell.length_c   1.000
_cell.angle_alpha   90.00
_cell.angle_beta   90.00
_cell.angle_gamma   90.00
#
_symmetry.space_group_name_H-M   'P 1'
#
loop_
_entity.id
_entity.type
_entity.pdbx_description
1 polymer ?
#
loop_
_entity_poly.entity_id
_entity_poly.type
_entity_poly.pdbx_seq_one_letter_code
_entity_poly.pdbx_strand_id
1 'polypeptide(L)'
;MSQELHSNSGRFKLGEKAKDKVTGFEGIIIGRAEYLTGCDQYGLTPPAKDGKVEKNEWFDEGRIEIIGEGFPASAVMGSKKGGPNRDTPN
;
A
#
# COMPACT_ATOMS: atom_id res chain seq x y z
N MET A 1 -7.98 -29.78 3.32
CA MET A 1 -6.80 -29.16 2.69
C MET A 1 -7.18 -27.73 2.38
N SER A 2 -6.80 -26.84 3.28
CA SER A 2 -7.20 -25.44 3.29
C SER A 2 -6.10 -24.62 2.64
N GLN A 3 -6.38 -23.92 1.56
CA GLN A 3 -5.69 -22.68 1.23
C GLN A 3 -6.70 -21.68 0.67
N GLU A 4 -6.67 -20.50 1.27
CA GLU A 4 -7.61 -19.40 1.15
C GLU A 4 -7.69 -18.80 -0.26
N LEU A 5 -8.92 -18.52 -0.68
CA LEU A 5 -9.22 -17.60 -1.77
C LEU A 5 -8.98 -16.16 -1.26
N HIS A 6 -7.77 -15.64 -1.45
CA HIS A 6 -7.51 -14.19 -1.42
C HIS A 6 -7.23 -13.73 -2.85
N SER A 7 -8.30 -13.55 -3.62
CA SER A 7 -8.24 -12.89 -4.93
C SER A 7 -7.87 -11.42 -4.75
N ASN A 8 -6.58 -11.13 -4.58
CA ASN A 8 -6.02 -9.79 -4.73
C ASN A 8 -6.04 -9.44 -6.22
N SER A 9 -7.11 -8.81 -6.69
CA SER A 9 -7.25 -8.40 -8.09
C SER A 9 -6.43 -7.14 -8.43
N GLY A 10 -5.24 -6.99 -7.84
CA GLY A 10 -4.28 -5.91 -8.10
C GLY A 10 -2.90 -6.48 -8.39
N ARG A 11 -2.23 -5.91 -9.40
CA ARG A 11 -0.94 -6.42 -9.92
C ARG A 11 0.18 -6.46 -8.87
N PHE A 12 0.15 -5.54 -7.90
CA PHE A 12 1.17 -5.42 -6.85
C PHE A 12 0.57 -5.62 -5.46
N LYS A 13 1.35 -6.21 -4.55
CA LYS A 13 0.89 -6.44 -3.17
C LYS A 13 1.20 -5.22 -2.31
N LEU A 14 0.28 -4.90 -1.39
CA LEU A 14 0.53 -3.90 -0.37
C LEU A 14 1.65 -4.35 0.55
N GLY A 15 2.48 -3.39 0.98
CA GLY A 15 3.65 -3.63 1.79
C GLY A 15 4.91 -3.93 1.00
N GLU A 16 4.87 -4.14 -0.33
CA GLU A 16 6.07 -4.33 -1.15
C GLU A 16 6.86 -3.03 -1.33
N LYS A 17 8.19 -3.14 -1.47
CA LYS A 17 9.05 -2.00 -1.81
C LYS A 17 9.03 -1.80 -3.32
N ALA A 18 8.71 -0.58 -3.74
CA ALA A 18 8.53 -0.23 -5.12
C ALA A 18 9.18 1.11 -5.49
N LYS A 19 9.35 1.30 -6.80
CA LYS A 19 9.95 2.47 -7.43
C LYS A 19 9.11 2.97 -8.59
N ASP A 20 8.95 4.27 -8.73
CA ASP A 20 8.47 4.89 -9.97
C ASP A 20 9.59 4.94 -11.01
N LYS A 21 9.40 4.30 -12.16
CA LYS A 21 10.39 4.22 -13.24
C LYS A 21 10.70 5.58 -13.89
N VAL A 22 9.79 6.56 -13.78
CA VAL A 22 9.93 7.87 -14.44
C VAL A 22 10.73 8.84 -13.58
N THR A 23 10.36 9.00 -12.31
CA THR A 23 11.00 9.95 -11.38
C THR A 23 12.11 9.33 -10.55
N GLY A 24 12.14 8.00 -10.44
CA GLY A 24 13.03 7.28 -9.54
C GLY A 24 12.60 7.31 -8.08
N PHE A 25 11.38 7.78 -7.76
CA PHE A 25 10.84 7.81 -6.40
C PHE A 25 10.68 6.40 -5.83
N GLU A 26 11.28 6.15 -4.66
CA GLU A 26 11.26 4.83 -4.00
C GLU A 26 10.49 4.88 -2.69
N GLY A 27 9.69 3.85 -2.42
CA GLY A 27 8.90 3.76 -1.20
C GLY A 27 8.26 2.39 -0.99
N ILE A 28 7.41 2.30 0.03
CA ILE A 28 6.57 1.14 0.31
C ILE A 28 5.16 1.41 -0.23
N ILE A 29 4.57 0.41 -0.90
CA ILE A 29 3.18 0.47 -1.35
C ILE A 29 2.26 0.41 -0.13
N ILE A 30 1.55 1.50 0.17
CA ILE A 30 0.65 1.60 1.33
C ILE A 30 -0.82 1.49 0.97
N GLY A 31 -1.17 1.70 -0.30
CA GLY A 31 -2.54 1.71 -0.75
C GLY A 31 -2.65 1.56 -2.25
N ARG A 32 -3.83 1.10 -2.68
CA ARG A 32 -4.25 1.01 -4.07
C ARG A 32 -5.59 1.71 -4.20
N ALA A 33 -5.72 2.55 -5.22
CA ALA A 33 -6.96 3.20 -5.59
C ALA A 33 -7.41 2.65 -6.94
N GLU A 34 -8.59 2.03 -6.95
CA GLU A 34 -9.28 1.60 -8.16
C GLU A 34 -10.26 2.71 -8.55
N TYR A 35 -10.14 3.22 -9.77
CA TYR A 35 -11.02 4.26 -10.29
C TYR A 35 -12.05 3.66 -11.25
N LEU A 36 -13.22 4.31 -11.36
CA LEU A 36 -14.31 3.88 -12.26
C LEU A 36 -13.85 3.67 -13.71
N THR A 37 -12.84 4.42 -14.15
CA THR A 37 -12.27 4.36 -15.50
C THR A 37 -11.18 3.29 -15.66
N GLY A 38 -10.85 2.52 -14.61
CA GLY A 38 -9.85 1.45 -14.64
C GLY A 38 -8.39 1.89 -14.53
N CYS A 39 -8.11 3.15 -14.18
CA CYS A 39 -6.73 3.61 -13.96
C CYS A 39 -6.29 3.32 -12.53
N ASP A 40 -5.79 2.12 -12.25
CA ASP A 40 -5.30 1.78 -10.92
C ASP A 40 -4.06 2.60 -10.55
N GLN A 41 -4.11 3.22 -9.38
CA GLN A 41 -2.98 3.95 -8.80
C GLN A 41 -2.53 3.33 -7.49
N TYR A 42 -1.23 3.42 -7.23
CA TYR A 42 -0.60 2.91 -6.03
C TYR A 42 0.11 4.05 -5.30
N GLY A 43 -0.13 4.14 -4.00
CA GLY A 43 0.50 5.12 -3.13
C GLY A 43 1.82 4.61 -2.57
N LEU A 44 2.91 5.31 -2.82
CA LEU A 44 4.24 5.02 -2.28
C LEU A 44 4.58 5.96 -1.14
N THR A 45 4.95 5.40 0.02
CA THR A 45 5.49 6.17 1.14
C THR A 45 7.00 5.98 1.22
N PRO A 46 7.81 7.05 1.15
CA PRO A 46 9.26 6.95 1.26
C PRO A 46 9.66 6.70 2.72
N PRO A 47 10.87 6.18 2.97
CA PRO A 47 11.39 6.08 4.33
C PRO A 47 11.53 7.47 4.97
N ALA A 48 11.32 7.53 6.28
CA ALA A 48 11.55 8.76 7.02
C ALA A 48 13.01 9.20 6.92
N LYS A 49 13.23 10.49 6.71
CA LYS A 49 14.57 11.09 6.69
C LYS A 49 14.67 12.07 7.85
N ASP A 50 15.71 11.91 8.68
CA ASP A 50 15.94 12.77 9.85
C ASP A 50 14.74 12.85 10.80
N GLY A 51 14.02 11.73 10.97
CA GLY A 51 12.83 11.63 11.83
C GLY A 51 11.57 12.28 11.25
N LYS A 52 11.62 12.81 10.03
CA LYS A 52 10.47 13.39 9.33
C LYS A 52 9.95 12.40 8.28
N VAL A 53 8.65 12.17 8.33
CA VAL A 53 7.92 11.41 7.31
C VAL A 53 7.57 12.37 6.20
N GLU A 54 8.12 12.12 5.01
CA GLU A 54 7.77 12.87 3.82
C GLU A 54 6.40 12.42 3.28
N LYS A 55 5.81 13.23 2.41
CA LYS A 55 4.50 12.92 1.82
C LYS A 55 4.58 11.65 0.98
N ASN A 56 3.49 10.88 1.02
CA ASN A 56 3.27 9.83 0.04
C ASN A 56 2.85 10.44 -1.30
N GLU A 57 3.20 9.74 -2.37
CA GLU A 57 2.83 10.12 -3.74
C GLU A 57 2.17 8.94 -4.44
N TRP A 58 1.22 9.24 -5.33
CA TRP A 58 0.42 8.26 -6.06
C TRP A 58 0.90 8.16 -7.49
N PHE A 59 1.13 6.93 -7.95
CA PHE A 59 1.61 6.64 -9.30
C PHE A 59 0.73 5.61 -9.98
N ASP A 60 0.54 5.75 -11.29
CA ASP A 60 -0.20 4.77 -12.10
C ASP A 60 0.52 3.42 -12.12
N GLU A 61 -0.25 2.33 -12.19
CA GLU A 61 0.27 0.96 -12.18
C GLU A 61 1.41 0.72 -13.18
N GLY A 62 1.29 1.26 -14.40
CA GLY A 62 2.30 1.06 -15.45
C GLY A 62 3.68 1.65 -15.15
N ARG A 63 3.74 2.60 -14.20
CA ARG A 63 4.95 3.30 -13.79
C ARG A 63 5.70 2.60 -12.65
N ILE A 64 5.03 1.69 -11.94
CA ILE A 64 5.55 1.04 -10.75
C ILE A 64 6.49 -0.11 -11.13
N GLU A 65 7.59 -0.23 -10.40
CA GLU A 65 8.53 -1.35 -10.42
C GLU A 65 8.73 -1.90 -9.01
N ILE A 66 8.61 -3.21 -8.83
CA ILE A 66 8.92 -3.83 -7.54
C ILE A 66 10.42 -4.03 -7.44
N ILE A 67 11.02 -3.44 -6.41
CA ILE A 67 12.47 -3.46 -6.19
C ILE A 67 12.88 -4.28 -4.96
N GLY A 68 11.93 -4.85 -4.22
CA GLY A 68 12.22 -5.79 -3.15
C GLY A 68 11.03 -6.13 -2.26
N GLU A 69 11.26 -7.08 -1.37
CA GLU A 69 10.35 -7.33 -0.25
C GLU A 69 10.30 -6.10 0.65
N GLY A 70 9.10 -5.68 1.01
CA GLY A 70 8.92 -4.58 1.95
C GLY A 70 8.47 -5.10 3.31
N PHE A 71 7.43 -4.50 3.88
CA PHE A 71 6.97 -4.78 5.23
C PHE A 71 5.72 -5.67 5.24
N PRO A 72 5.71 -6.78 6.00
CA PRO A 72 4.53 -7.62 6.10
C PRO A 72 3.44 -6.91 6.90
N ALA A 73 2.18 -7.03 6.45
CA ALA A 73 1.04 -6.44 7.14
C ALA A 73 0.94 -6.89 8.62
N SER A 74 1.32 -8.14 8.92
CA SER A 74 1.32 -8.68 10.29
C SER A 74 2.22 -7.92 11.27
N ALA A 75 3.28 -7.26 10.78
CA ALA A 75 4.17 -6.49 11.64
C ALA A 75 3.60 -5.10 12.01
N VAL A 76 2.59 -4.61 11.28
CA VAL A 76 2.03 -3.25 11.44
C VAL A 76 0.55 -3.25 11.83
N MET A 77 -0.10 -4.41 11.87
CA MET A 77 -1.49 -4.54 12.30
C MET A 77 -1.65 -4.20 13.78
N GLY A 78 -2.52 -3.24 14.08
CA GLY A 78 -2.98 -2.98 15.45
C GLY A 78 -3.82 -4.12 16.02
N SER A 79 -3.88 -4.22 17.35
CA SER A 79 -4.63 -5.26 18.08
C SER A 79 -6.15 -5.23 17.84
N LYS A 80 -6.69 -4.09 17.41
CA LYS A 80 -8.08 -3.92 16.95
C LYS A 80 -8.06 -3.16 15.63
N LYS A 81 -8.76 -3.66 14.60
CA LYS A 81 -8.97 -2.93 13.36
C LYS A 81 -9.89 -1.74 13.65
N GLY A 82 -9.45 -0.51 13.38
CA GLY A 82 -10.26 0.68 13.58
C GLY A 82 -11.46 0.71 12.62
N GLY A 83 -12.67 0.89 13.16
CA GLY A 83 -13.95 0.95 12.43
C GLY A 83 -15.06 1.36 13.40
N PRO A 84 -16.31 1.58 12.94
CA PRO A 84 -17.43 1.91 13.82
C PRO A 84 -17.49 0.88 14.94
N ASN A 85 -17.18 1.32 16.16
CA ASN A 85 -17.29 0.43 17.30
C ASN A 85 -18.78 0.19 17.50
N ARG A 86 -19.20 -1.07 17.65
CA ARG A 86 -20.60 -1.40 17.96
C ARG A 86 -21.13 -0.59 19.16
N ASP A 87 -20.23 -0.15 20.03
CA ASP A 87 -20.49 0.61 21.24
C ASP A 87 -20.36 2.14 21.08
N THR A 88 -20.43 2.72 19.87
CA THR A 88 -20.59 4.19 19.75
C THR A 88 -21.95 4.62 20.32
N PRO A 89 -21.99 5.51 21.34
CA PRO A 89 -23.26 6.06 21.82
C PRO A 89 -23.92 6.89 20.71
N ASN A 90 -25.23 6.65 20.49
CA ASN A 90 -26.07 7.46 19.60
C ASN A 90 -26.24 8.89 20.10
#